data_AF-A0A7S4NRE1-F1
#
_entry.id   AF-A0A7S4NRE1-F1
#
_cell.length_a   1.000
_cell.length_b   1.000
_cell.length_c   1.000
_cell.angle_alpha   90.00
_cell.angle_beta   90.00
_cell.angle_gamma   90.00
#
_symmetry.space_group_name_H-M   'P 1'
#
loop_
_entity.id
_entity.type
_entity.pdbx_description
1 polymer ?
#
loop_
_entity_poly.entity_id
_entity_poly.type
_entity_poly.pdbx_seq_one_letter_code
_entity_poly.pdbx_strand_id
1 'polypeptide(L)'
;AFEEVREETYDRKLALKFHDGVWVSLEHTRCFKDLLIKERSTTYLVALSDTQRGRSPNFASILYPFSLISGIGKVRGYYKDMVMVHVAHHTIFLVGPHAPVLERNGSAQSLFAKLAMSSEQALNFFNSSCKHDKTIILPAVLAAANQGRTTSPFVLVV
;
A
#
# COMPACT_ATOMS: atom_id res chain seq x y z
N ALA A 1 -7.09 14.36 -28.04
CA ALA A 1 -7.96 13.26 -28.49
C ALA A 1 -8.02 12.24 -27.38
N PHE A 2 -9.20 11.92 -26.85
CA PHE A 2 -9.33 10.81 -25.91
C PHE A 2 -9.25 9.53 -26.75
N GLU A 3 -8.10 8.87 -26.68
CA GLU A 3 -7.93 7.54 -27.26
C GLU A 3 -8.94 6.62 -26.55
N GLU A 4 -9.88 6.05 -27.31
CA GLU A 4 -10.89 5.16 -26.77
C GLU A 4 -10.18 3.93 -26.22
N VAL A 5 -9.96 3.89 -24.90
CA VAL A 5 -9.25 2.80 -24.26
C VAL A 5 -10.15 1.57 -24.32
N ARG A 6 -9.91 0.70 -25.31
CA ARG A 6 -10.55 -0.61 -25.39
C ARG A 6 -10.24 -1.39 -24.12
N GLU A 7 -11.26 -2.04 -23.56
CA GLU A 7 -11.17 -2.80 -22.30
C GLU A 7 -9.97 -3.75 -22.27
N GLU A 8 -9.73 -4.47 -23.37
CA GLU A 8 -8.58 -5.38 -23.50
C GLU A 8 -7.23 -4.67 -23.38
N THR A 9 -7.11 -3.46 -23.96
CA THR A 9 -5.89 -2.66 -23.86
C THR A 9 -5.70 -2.13 -22.44
N TYR A 10 -6.79 -1.78 -21.76
CA TYR A 10 -6.74 -1.40 -20.34
C TYR A 10 -6.32 -2.58 -19.46
N ASP A 11 -6.93 -3.75 -19.64
CA ASP A 11 -6.61 -4.99 -18.92
C ASP A 11 -5.14 -5.36 -19.09
N ARG A 12 -4.60 -5.25 -20.32
CA ARG A 12 -3.18 -5.52 -20.58
C ARG A 12 -2.26 -4.53 -19.87
N LYS A 13 -2.57 -3.24 -19.90
CA LYS A 13 -1.79 -2.19 -19.20
C LYS A 13 -1.84 -2.40 -17.68
N LEU A 14 -3.01 -2.79 -17.15
CA LEU A 14 -3.21 -3.07 -15.74
C LEU A 14 -2.39 -4.30 -15.29
N ALA A 15 -2.42 -5.39 -16.08
CA ALA A 15 -1.65 -6.59 -15.79
C ALA A 15 -0.13 -6.34 -15.75
N LEU A 16 0.38 -5.49 -16.66
CA LEU A 16 1.80 -5.08 -16.65
C LEU A 16 2.16 -4.30 -15.38
N LYS A 17 1.36 -3.29 -15.01
CA LYS A 17 1.57 -2.53 -13.76
C LYS A 17 1.50 -3.40 -12.52
N PHE A 18 0.61 -4.39 -12.52
CA PHE A 18 0.45 -5.34 -11.43
C PHE A 18 1.65 -6.29 -11.33
N HIS A 19 2.15 -6.80 -12.46
CA HIS A 19 3.30 -7.68 -12.50
C HIS A 19 4.55 -7.05 -11.87
N ASP A 20 4.78 -5.76 -12.12
CA ASP A 20 5.93 -5.03 -11.59
C ASP A 20 5.67 -4.44 -10.19
N GLY A 21 4.50 -4.72 -9.61
CA GLY A 21 4.07 -4.20 -8.31
C GLY A 21 4.73 -4.91 -7.13
N VAL A 22 4.91 -4.16 -6.04
CA VAL A 22 5.45 -4.67 -4.78
C VAL A 22 4.30 -4.97 -3.83
N TRP A 23 4.16 -6.23 -3.42
CA TRP A 23 3.17 -6.61 -2.41
C TRP A 23 3.51 -6.03 -1.04
N VAL A 24 2.52 -5.43 -0.40
CA VAL A 24 2.64 -4.88 0.96
C VAL A 24 2.41 -5.99 1.97
N SER A 25 3.35 -6.14 2.90
CA SER A 25 3.28 -7.06 4.04
C SER A 25 3.25 -6.24 5.32
N LEU A 26 2.25 -6.44 6.17
CA LEU A 26 2.17 -5.76 7.47
C LEU A 26 3.30 -6.19 8.43
N GLU A 27 3.92 -7.35 8.20
CA GLU A 27 5.09 -7.80 8.98
C GLU A 27 6.31 -6.90 8.74
N HIS A 28 6.51 -6.50 7.48
CA HIS A 28 7.68 -5.74 7.03
C HIS A 28 7.42 -4.24 6.94
N THR A 29 6.18 -3.84 6.63
CA THR A 29 5.74 -2.45 6.49
C THR A 29 4.56 -2.22 7.41
N ARG A 30 4.86 -1.84 8.66
CA ARG A 30 3.84 -1.59 9.68
C ARG A 30 3.14 -0.24 9.51
N CYS A 31 3.78 0.67 8.77
CA CYS A 31 3.40 2.07 8.68
C CYS A 31 3.19 2.49 7.23
N PHE A 32 2.01 3.06 6.93
CA PHE A 32 1.71 3.55 5.59
C PHE A 32 2.70 4.64 5.13
N LYS A 33 3.14 5.51 6.04
CA LYS A 33 4.14 6.56 5.75
C LYS A 33 5.47 6.00 5.25
N ASP A 34 5.86 4.79 5.66
CA ASP A 34 7.12 4.16 5.23
C ASP A 34 7.09 3.84 3.73
N LEU A 35 5.91 3.61 3.16
CA LEU A 35 5.73 3.46 1.72
C LEU A 35 5.97 4.79 0.99
N LEU A 36 5.58 5.91 1.60
CA LEU A 36 5.59 7.24 0.99
C LEU A 36 6.97 7.94 1.04
N ILE A 37 7.87 7.50 1.93
CA ILE A 37 9.22 8.07 2.08
C ILE A 37 10.14 7.66 0.90
N LYS A 38 9.72 6.69 0.07
CA LYS A 38 10.54 6.21 -1.05
C LYS A 38 10.56 7.26 -2.18
N GLU A 39 11.76 7.71 -2.54
CA GLU A 39 11.95 8.72 -3.60
C GLU A 39 11.54 8.22 -5.00
N ARG A 40 11.61 6.91 -5.24
CA ARG A 40 11.22 6.32 -6.53
C ARG A 40 9.73 6.00 -6.57
N SER A 41 9.04 6.50 -7.60
CA SER A 41 7.68 6.08 -7.95
C SER A 41 7.59 4.56 -8.00
N THR A 42 6.74 4.01 -7.15
CA THR A 42 6.58 2.57 -6.93
C THR A 42 5.10 2.22 -6.97
N THR A 43 4.79 1.05 -7.52
CA THR A 43 3.46 0.46 -7.50
C THR A 43 3.36 -0.50 -6.32
N TYR A 44 2.47 -0.24 -5.37
CA TYR A 44 2.22 -1.09 -4.22
C TYR A 44 0.92 -1.89 -4.41
N LEU A 45 0.93 -3.16 -4.02
CA LEU A 45 -0.21 -4.07 -4.08
C LEU A 45 -0.64 -4.43 -2.66
N VAL A 46 -1.88 -4.10 -2.31
CA VAL A 46 -2.45 -4.38 -0.99
C VAL A 46 -3.55 -5.42 -1.17
N ALA A 47 -3.29 -6.63 -0.67
CA ALA A 47 -4.24 -7.73 -0.70
C ALA A 47 -5.33 -7.51 0.36
N LEU A 48 -6.58 -7.46 -0.05
CA LEU A 48 -7.72 -7.27 0.84
C LEU A 48 -8.65 -8.48 0.78
N SER A 49 -8.97 -9.03 1.94
CA SER A 49 -9.95 -10.11 2.06
C SER A 49 -10.65 -10.03 3.42
N ASP A 50 -11.95 -9.77 3.42
CA ASP A 50 -12.76 -9.93 4.62
C ASP A 50 -13.12 -11.42 4.77
N THR A 51 -12.28 -12.11 5.55
CA THR A 51 -12.15 -13.57 5.68
C THR A 51 -13.34 -14.29 6.31
N GLN A 52 -14.53 -13.71 6.39
CA GLN A 52 -15.68 -14.41 6.96
C GLN A 52 -16.70 -14.94 5.96
N ARG A 53 -16.75 -14.47 4.70
CA ARG A 53 -17.80 -14.93 3.74
C ARG A 53 -17.42 -14.98 2.26
N GLY A 54 -16.14 -14.86 1.89
CA GLY A 54 -15.76 -14.77 0.47
C GLY A 54 -16.42 -13.58 -0.24
N ARG A 55 -16.65 -12.49 0.50
CA ARG A 55 -17.24 -11.25 -0.02
C ARG A 55 -16.11 -10.32 -0.45
N SER A 56 -16.36 -9.56 -1.50
CA SER A 56 -15.48 -8.45 -1.88
C SER A 56 -15.25 -7.52 -0.68
N PRO A 57 -14.02 -7.01 -0.50
CA PRO A 57 -13.69 -6.06 0.55
C PRO A 57 -14.59 -4.84 0.51
N ASN A 58 -14.84 -4.22 1.67
CA ASN A 58 -15.47 -2.91 1.68
C ASN A 58 -14.45 -1.82 1.31
N PHE A 59 -14.16 -1.70 0.02
CA PHE A 59 -13.25 -0.68 -0.52
C PHE A 59 -13.70 0.74 -0.14
N ALA A 60 -15.01 0.99 0.03
CA ALA A 60 -15.49 2.31 0.39
C ALA A 60 -14.96 2.77 1.76
N SER A 61 -14.95 1.88 2.77
CA SER A 61 -14.37 2.20 4.08
C SER A 61 -12.87 2.50 4.01
N ILE A 62 -12.14 1.79 3.14
CA ILE A 62 -10.68 1.89 3.02
C ILE A 62 -10.26 3.15 2.23
N LEU A 63 -11.17 3.76 1.49
CA LEU A 63 -10.89 4.97 0.70
C LEU A 63 -11.11 6.29 1.46
N TYR A 64 -11.80 6.26 2.60
CA TYR A 64 -11.94 7.41 3.50
C TYR A 64 -10.60 8.04 3.93
N PRO A 65 -9.57 7.27 4.35
CA PRO A 65 -8.25 7.81 4.69
C PRO A 65 -7.59 8.62 3.56
N PHE A 66 -7.91 8.28 2.30
CA PHE A 66 -7.37 8.98 1.13
C PHE A 66 -8.18 10.24 0.78
N SER A 67 -9.21 10.59 1.55
CA SER A 67 -10.17 11.67 1.24
C SER A 67 -10.85 11.52 -0.13
N LEU A 68 -10.93 10.29 -0.66
CA LEU A 68 -11.46 10.02 -1.99
C LEU A 68 -12.98 9.77 -2.02
N ILE A 69 -13.60 9.61 -0.85
CA ILE A 69 -15.05 9.45 -0.70
C ILE A 69 -15.51 10.37 0.43
N SER A 70 -16.43 11.28 0.13
CA SER A 70 -17.17 12.04 1.13
C SER A 70 -18.65 11.64 1.07
N GLY A 71 -19.11 10.77 1.98
CA GLY A 71 -20.54 10.47 2.18
C GLY A 71 -21.02 9.10 1.69
N ILE A 72 -22.34 8.96 1.53
CA ILE A 72 -23.02 7.74 1.08
C ILE A 72 -22.95 7.68 -0.45
N GLY A 73 -22.04 6.90 -1.02
CA GLY A 73 -21.85 6.83 -2.47
C GLY A 73 -21.08 5.59 -2.95
N LYS A 74 -21.14 5.32 -4.26
CA LYS A 74 -20.36 4.24 -4.91
C LYS A 74 -18.89 4.64 -5.00
N VAL A 75 -17.99 3.68 -4.74
CA VAL A 75 -16.54 3.83 -5.00
C VAL A 75 -16.33 4.17 -6.47
N ARG A 76 -15.76 5.34 -6.76
CA ARG A 76 -15.29 5.69 -8.11
C ARG A 76 -13.90 5.10 -8.31
N GLY A 77 -13.61 4.59 -9.51
CA GLY A 77 -12.33 3.94 -9.82
C GLY A 77 -12.23 2.46 -9.42
N TYR A 78 -13.34 1.84 -9.03
CA TYR A 78 -13.43 0.38 -8.92
C TYR A 78 -13.41 -0.27 -10.32
N TYR A 79 -12.58 -1.28 -10.50
CA TYR A 79 -12.48 -2.04 -11.73
C TYR A 79 -12.13 -3.50 -11.43
N LYS A 80 -13.04 -4.44 -11.77
CA LYS A 80 -12.84 -5.89 -11.63
C LYS A 80 -12.19 -6.30 -10.29
N ASP A 81 -12.83 -5.94 -9.17
CA ASP A 81 -12.36 -6.21 -7.80
C ASP A 81 -11.03 -5.56 -7.40
N MET A 82 -10.69 -4.46 -8.07
CA MET A 82 -9.52 -3.65 -7.77
C MET A 82 -9.88 -2.17 -7.67
N VAL A 83 -9.10 -1.43 -6.89
CA VAL A 83 -9.12 0.03 -6.88
C VAL A 83 -7.69 0.54 -7.01
N MET A 84 -7.47 1.51 -7.88
CA MET A 84 -6.19 2.18 -8.04
C MET A 84 -6.24 3.57 -7.41
N VAL A 85 -5.26 3.88 -6.57
CA VAL A 85 -5.11 5.18 -5.91
C VAL A 85 -3.71 5.72 -6.17
N HIS A 86 -3.59 7.03 -6.38
CA HIS A 86 -2.30 7.71 -6.50
C HIS A 86 -2.05 8.59 -5.27
N VAL A 87 -0.94 8.37 -4.57
CA VAL A 87 -0.54 9.12 -3.36
C VAL A 87 0.95 9.40 -3.41
N ALA A 88 1.35 10.67 -3.26
CA ALA A 88 2.75 11.11 -3.24
C ALA A 88 3.58 10.36 -4.28
N HIS A 89 3.30 10.56 -5.58
CA HIS A 89 3.95 9.90 -6.73
C HIS A 89 3.92 8.36 -6.79
N HIS A 90 3.35 7.66 -5.81
CA HIS A 90 3.17 6.20 -5.82
C HIS A 90 1.79 5.81 -6.38
N THR A 91 1.71 4.58 -6.89
CA THR A 91 0.44 3.94 -7.24
C THR A 91 0.15 2.85 -6.22
N ILE A 92 -1.05 2.83 -5.67
CA ILE A 92 -1.50 1.82 -4.72
C ILE A 92 -2.69 1.09 -5.34
N PHE A 93 -2.54 -0.21 -5.54
CA PHE A 93 -3.63 -1.10 -5.89
C PHE A 93 -4.18 -1.74 -4.64
N LEU A 94 -5.45 -1.50 -4.37
CA LEU A 94 -6.25 -2.30 -3.46
C LEU A 94 -6.81 -3.46 -4.27
N VAL A 95 -6.48 -4.70 -3.89
CA VAL A 95 -6.77 -5.90 -4.68
C VAL A 95 -7.67 -6.80 -3.87
N GLY A 96 -8.82 -7.20 -4.43
CA GLY A 96 -9.73 -8.17 -3.84
C GLY A 96 -9.48 -9.61 -4.36
N PRO A 97 -10.14 -10.61 -3.76
CA PRO A 97 -9.91 -12.03 -4.06
C PRO A 97 -10.36 -12.45 -5.48
N HIS A 98 -11.23 -11.66 -6.13
CA HIS A 98 -11.76 -11.96 -7.47
C HIS A 98 -11.09 -11.12 -8.56
N ALA A 99 -9.97 -10.47 -8.25
CA ALA A 99 -9.25 -9.66 -9.22
C ALA A 99 -8.67 -10.57 -10.34
N PRO A 100 -8.95 -10.30 -11.63
CA PRO A 100 -8.52 -11.15 -12.76
C PRO A 100 -7.00 -11.32 -12.86
N VAL A 101 -6.25 -10.38 -12.31
CA VAL A 101 -4.78 -10.41 -12.23
C VAL A 101 -4.26 -11.55 -11.34
N LEU A 102 -5.09 -12.09 -10.44
CA LEU A 102 -4.75 -13.24 -9.60
C LEU A 102 -4.92 -14.56 -10.35
N GLU A 103 -5.97 -14.70 -11.18
CA GLU A 103 -6.27 -15.94 -11.92
C GLU A 103 -5.18 -16.29 -12.94
N ARG A 104 -4.59 -15.26 -13.55
CA ARG A 104 -3.57 -15.43 -14.61
C ARG A 104 -2.17 -15.72 -14.06
N ASN A 105 -1.96 -15.64 -12.76
CA ASN A 105 -0.65 -15.79 -12.14
C ASN A 105 -0.74 -16.52 -10.78
N GLY A 106 -0.47 -17.83 -10.78
CA GLY A 106 -0.53 -18.65 -9.56
C GLY A 106 0.39 -18.19 -8.43
N SER A 107 1.50 -17.49 -8.74
CA SER A 107 2.37 -16.88 -7.72
C SER A 107 1.69 -15.68 -7.04
N ALA A 108 0.96 -14.87 -7.81
CA ALA A 108 0.20 -13.74 -7.27
C ALA A 108 -0.94 -14.19 -6.37
N GLN A 109 -1.65 -15.26 -6.75
CA GLN A 109 -2.69 -15.85 -5.90
C GLN A 109 -2.12 -16.38 -4.56
N SER A 110 -0.95 -17.00 -4.61
CA SER A 110 -0.25 -17.48 -3.40
C SER A 110 0.21 -16.33 -2.50
N LEU A 111 0.74 -15.25 -3.08
CA LEU A 111 1.12 -14.04 -2.34
C LEU A 111 -0.10 -13.33 -1.75
N PHE A 112 -1.18 -13.22 -2.51
CA PHE A 112 -2.45 -12.70 -2.02
C PHE A 112 -2.93 -13.48 -0.80
N ALA A 113 -2.99 -14.81 -0.88
CA ALA A 113 -3.44 -15.64 0.24
C ALA A 113 -2.58 -15.47 1.50
N LYS A 114 -1.27 -15.20 1.35
CA LYS A 114 -0.35 -14.97 2.47
C LYS A 114 -0.43 -13.56 3.06
N LEU A 115 -0.72 -12.57 2.24
CA LEU A 115 -0.62 -11.14 2.59
C LEU A 115 -1.98 -10.46 2.76
N ALA A 116 -3.07 -11.18 2.47
CA ALA A 116 -4.42 -10.66 2.59
C ALA A 116 -4.69 -10.17 4.02
N MET A 117 -5.13 -8.91 4.10
CA MET A 117 -5.55 -8.28 5.33
C MET A 117 -7.05 -7.97 5.28
N SER A 118 -7.70 -7.95 6.44
CA SER A 118 -9.10 -7.53 6.55
C SER A 118 -9.25 -6.04 6.26
N SER A 119 -10.48 -5.60 5.97
CA SER A 119 -10.80 -4.17 5.80
C SER A 119 -10.46 -3.37 7.06
N GLU A 120 -10.59 -3.95 8.25
CA GLU A 120 -10.20 -3.32 9.51
C GLU A 120 -8.68 -3.14 9.62
N GLN A 121 -7.90 -4.19 9.30
CA GLN A 121 -6.44 -4.11 9.30
C GLN A 121 -5.93 -3.09 8.28
N ALA A 122 -6.52 -3.06 7.09
CA ALA A 122 -6.20 -2.09 6.06
C ALA A 122 -6.56 -0.66 6.50
N LEU A 123 -7.76 -0.47 7.06
CA LEU A 123 -8.19 0.83 7.56
C LEU A 123 -7.24 1.33 8.65
N ASN A 124 -6.85 0.47 9.58
CA ASN A 124 -5.86 0.80 10.60
C ASN A 124 -4.50 1.15 9.97
N PHE A 125 -4.00 0.35 9.03
CA PHE A 125 -2.75 0.63 8.33
C PHE A 125 -2.74 2.00 7.65
N PHE A 126 -3.83 2.37 6.95
CA PHE A 126 -3.94 3.66 6.25
C PHE A 126 -4.28 4.85 7.17
N ASN A 127 -5.04 4.64 8.24
CA ASN A 127 -5.42 5.70 9.19
C ASN A 127 -4.33 6.01 10.22
N SER A 128 -3.56 5.00 10.64
CA SER A 128 -2.84 5.12 11.91
C SER A 128 -1.52 5.89 11.81
N SER A 129 -1.46 6.89 12.69
CA SER A 129 -0.29 7.31 13.46
C SER A 129 0.58 6.12 13.81
N CYS A 130 1.72 5.99 13.15
CA CYS A 130 2.86 5.24 13.64
C CYS A 130 3.14 5.68 15.08
N LYS A 131 2.69 4.92 16.09
CA LYS A 131 3.45 4.89 17.33
C LYS A 131 4.74 4.18 16.94
N HIS A 132 5.73 4.95 16.48
CA HIS A 132 7.10 4.49 16.61
C HIS A 132 7.24 4.17 18.09
N ASP A 133 7.31 2.88 18.40
CA ASP A 133 7.78 2.45 19.70
C ASP A 133 9.13 3.16 19.87
N LYS A 134 9.20 4.12 20.80
CA LYS A 134 10.44 4.81 21.17
C LYS A 134 11.36 3.87 21.95
N THR A 135 11.35 2.60 21.60
CA THR A 135 11.96 1.50 22.34
C THR A 135 12.70 0.59 21.37
N ILE A 136 13.56 1.19 20.55
CA ILE A 136 14.77 0.50 20.08
C ILE A 136 15.95 1.41 20.44
N ILE A 137 16.39 1.32 21.69
CA ILE A 137 17.76 1.67 22.05
C ILE A 137 18.60 0.41 21.77
N LEU A 138 19.29 0.44 20.62
CA LEU A 138 20.67 0.03 20.31
C LEU A 138 21.26 -1.28 20.89
N PRO A 139 22.12 -1.98 20.11
CA PRO A 139 23.54 -1.59 20.14
C PRO A 139 24.22 -1.63 18.77
N ALA A 140 24.67 -0.47 18.30
CA ALA A 140 25.87 -0.38 17.48
C ALA A 140 26.79 0.67 18.13
N VAL A 141 27.25 0.35 19.34
CA VAL A 141 28.53 0.87 19.82
C VAL A 141 29.55 -0.21 19.50
N LEU A 142 30.63 0.23 18.85
CA LEU A 142 31.85 -0.49 18.47
C LEU A 142 31.81 -1.26 17.15
N ALA A 143 31.96 -0.54 16.05
CA ALA A 143 33.22 -0.63 15.30
C ALA A 143 33.34 0.50 14.27
N ALA A 144 34.47 1.19 14.34
CA ALA A 144 35.09 1.97 13.26
C ALA A 144 34.40 3.26 12.81
N ALA A 145 34.79 4.36 13.44
CA ALA A 145 35.61 5.42 12.81
C ALA A 145 35.47 6.69 13.66
N ASN A 146 36.36 6.85 14.62
CA ASN A 146 37.47 7.79 14.50
C ASN A 146 37.06 9.25 14.30
N GLN A 147 37.28 9.99 15.40
CA GLN A 147 37.94 11.30 15.42
C GLN A 147 37.09 12.54 15.11
N GLY A 148 36.77 13.25 16.19
CA GLY A 148 37.07 14.68 16.25
C GLY A 148 35.88 15.63 16.43
N ARG A 149 35.96 16.40 17.52
CA ARG A 149 35.33 17.72 17.77
C ARG A 149 33.82 17.79 18.08
N THR A 150 33.56 17.84 19.39
CA THR A 150 32.85 18.91 20.11
C THR A 150 32.12 19.97 19.26
N THR A 151 30.77 20.01 19.33
CA THR A 151 29.95 21.02 20.04
C THR A 151 28.45 20.75 19.83
N SER A 152 27.67 20.96 20.91
CA SER A 152 26.21 20.91 21.14
C SER A 152 25.19 20.77 20.01
N PRO A 153 24.06 20.07 20.26
CA PRO A 153 22.92 20.01 19.35
C PRO A 153 22.01 21.24 19.52
N PHE A 154 21.67 21.91 18.41
CA PHE A 154 20.47 22.73 18.33
C PHE A 154 19.42 21.96 17.54
N VAL A 155 18.29 21.68 18.20
CA VAL A 155 17.06 21.19 17.58
C VAL A 155 16.27 22.41 17.15
N LEU A 156 16.08 22.59 15.83
CA LEU A 156 15.12 23.54 15.28
C LEU A 156 13.95 22.74 14.71
N VAL A 157 12.78 22.92 15.32
CA VAL A 157 11.50 22.45 14.79
C VAL A 157 10.92 23.61 13.99
N VAL A 158 10.61 23.37 12.71
CA VAL A 158 9.78 24.24 11.86
C VAL A 158 8.51 23.49 11.53
#